data_AF-A0A8T5XDN4-F1
#
_entry.id   AF-A0A8T5XDN4-F1
#
_cell.length_a   1.000
_cell.length_b   1.000
_cell.length_c   1.000
_cell.angle_alpha   90.00
_cell.angle_beta   90.00
_cell.angle_gamma   90.00
#
_symmetry.space_group_name_H-M   'P 1'
#
loop_
_entity.id
_entity.type
_entity.pdbx_description
1 polymer ?
#
loop_
_entity_poly.entity_id
_entity_poly.type
_entity_poly.pdbx_seq_one_letter_code
_entity_poly.pdbx_strand_id
1 'polypeptide(L)' 'MTEEQIRTEILKIQNKYYTPTSKIAKDCDVNRSLISQMLNQKFDKPMYKNVLESLEEWLQDRML' A
#
# COMPACT_ATOMS: atom_id res chain seq x y z
N MET A 1 4.88 -8.57 -6.33
CA MET A 1 3.51 -8.93 -5.88
C MET A 1 2.50 -8.33 -6.85
N THR A 2 1.29 -8.89 -6.98
CA THR A 2 0.22 -8.22 -7.75
C THR A 2 -0.36 -7.05 -6.95
N GLU A 3 -1.00 -6.08 -7.63
CA GLU A 3 -1.65 -4.95 -6.96
C GLU A 3 -2.67 -5.41 -5.90
N GLU A 4 -3.45 -6.46 -6.20
CA GLU A 4 -4.43 -7.02 -5.27
C GLU A 4 -3.78 -7.69 -4.05
N GLN A 5 -2.62 -8.33 -4.24
CA GLN A 5 -1.83 -8.88 -3.12
C GLN A 5 -1.30 -7.77 -2.22
N ILE A 6 -0.72 -6.71 -2.81
CA ILE A 6 -0.21 -5.55 -2.07
C ILE A 6 -1.34 -4.90 -1.26
N ARG A 7 -2.51 -4.69 -1.88
CA ARG A 7 -3.71 -4.17 -1.21
C ARG A 7 -4.11 -5.03 0.00
N THR A 8 -4.16 -6.35 -0.20
CA THR A 8 -4.55 -7.31 0.84
C THR A 8 -3.58 -7.28 2.02
N GLU A 9 -2.27 -7.27 1.77
CA GLU A 9 -1.26 -7.23 2.84
C GLU A 9 -1.26 -5.89 3.58
N ILE A 10 -1.45 -4.78 2.87
CA ILE A 10 -1.60 -3.47 3.52
C ILE A 10 -2.81 -3.48 4.46
N LEU A 11 -3.97 -3.97 4.02
CA LEU A 11 -5.16 -4.07 4.88
C LEU A 11 -4.91 -4.93 6.12
N LYS A 12 -4.18 -6.05 5.98
CA LYS A 12 -3.79 -6.88 7.13
C LYS A 12 -2.94 -6.11 8.12
N ILE A 13 -1.95 -5.34 7.66
CA ILE A 13 -1.08 -4.52 8.52
C ILE A 13 -1.86 -3.40 9.20
N GLN A 14 -2.76 -2.72 8.48
CA GLN A 14 -3.62 -1.69 9.06
C GLN A 14 -4.47 -2.27 10.20
N ASN A 15 -5.06 -3.45 10.00
CA ASN A 15 -5.91 -4.10 10.99
C ASN A 15 -5.11 -4.68 12.17
N LYS A 16 -3.95 -5.30 11.91
CA LYS A 16 -3.14 -5.95 12.95
C LYS A 16 -2.41 -4.95 13.85
N TYR A 17 -1.89 -3.88 13.27
CA TYR A 17 -1.00 -2.93 13.96
C TYR A 17 -1.59 -1.53 14.08
N TYR A 18 -2.88 -1.35 13.75
CA TYR A 18 -3.55 -0.04 13.71
C TYR A 18 -2.76 1.01 12.91
N THR A 19 -2.10 0.58 11.83
CA THR A 19 -1.20 1.44 11.04
C THR A 19 -2.02 2.34 10.12
N PRO A 20 -2.00 3.67 10.31
CA PRO A 20 -2.80 4.58 9.49
C PRO A 20 -2.19 4.74 8.09
N THR A 21 -3.04 4.98 7.08
CA THR A 21 -2.60 5.17 5.68
C THR A 21 -1.58 6.31 5.54
N SER A 22 -1.66 7.34 6.39
CA SER A 22 -0.67 8.43 6.41
C SER A 22 0.73 7.98 6.82
N LYS A 23 0.84 6.99 7.71
CA LYS A 23 2.13 6.42 8.11
C LYS A 23 2.73 5.60 6.98
N ILE A 24 1.92 4.77 6.33
CA ILE A 24 2.35 3.97 5.18
C ILE A 24 2.81 4.88 4.04
N ALA A 25 2.02 5.90 3.70
CA ALA A 25 2.36 6.91 2.71
C ALA A 25 3.72 7.57 2.97
N LYS A 26 3.97 7.96 4.24
CA LYS A 26 5.23 8.56 4.65
C LYS A 26 6.40 7.58 4.57
N ASP A 27 6.21 6.36 5.08
CA ASP A 27 7.27 5.34 5.12
C ASP A 27 7.66 4.84 3.71
N CYS A 28 6.72 4.85 2.76
CA CYS A 28 6.95 4.40 1.38
C CYS A 28 7.28 5.53 0.40
N ASP A 29 7.30 6.79 0.85
CA ASP A 29 7.34 7.99 -0.01
C ASP A 29 6.29 7.98 -1.15
N VAL A 30 5.07 7.54 -0.81
CA VAL A 30 3.94 7.43 -1.74
C VAL A 30 2.85 8.41 -1.35
N ASN A 31 2.19 9.01 -2.35
CA ASN A 31 1.05 9.89 -2.10
C ASN A 31 -0.09 9.13 -1.39
N ARG A 32 -0.52 9.66 -0.23
CA ARG A 32 -1.61 9.10 0.59
C ARG A 32 -2.91 8.91 -0.21
N SER A 33 -3.21 9.78 -1.18
CA SER A 33 -4.42 9.65 -2.00
C SER A 33 -4.40 8.39 -2.86
N LEU A 34 -3.25 8.04 -3.43
CA LEU A 34 -3.07 6.84 -4.25
C LEU A 34 -3.27 5.57 -3.42
N ILE A 35 -2.68 5.51 -2.22
CA ILE A 35 -2.90 4.38 -1.31
C ILE A 35 -4.39 4.32 -0.91
N SER A 36 -5.02 5.46 -0.62
CA SER A 36 -6.44 5.50 -0.28
C SER A 36 -7.32 5.01 -1.44
N GLN A 37 -7.00 5.38 -2.68
CA GLN A 37 -7.70 4.90 -3.88
C GLN A 37 -7.58 3.38 -4.03
N MET A 38 -6.39 2.83 -3.79
CA MET A 38 -6.13 1.39 -3.82
C MET A 38 -6.93 0.62 -2.79
N LEU A 39 -6.92 1.09 -1.55
CA LEU A 39 -7.64 0.42 -0.47
C LEU A 39 -9.15 0.44 -0.70
N ASN A 40 -9.67 1.50 -1.32
CA ASN A 40 -11.09 1.66 -1.63
C ASN A 40 -11.48 1.12 -3.01
N GLN A 41 -10.58 0.48 -3.75
CA GLN A 41 -10.82 -0.04 -5.12
C GLN A 41 -11.42 1.01 -6.09
N LYS A 42 -11.04 2.29 -5.93
CA LYS A 42 -11.59 3.40 -6.75
C LYS A 42 -10.76 3.72 -7.99
N PHE A 43 -10.13 2.71 -8.59
CA PHE A 43 -9.27 2.91 -9.75
C PHE A 43 -10.03 2.71 -11.06
N ASP A 44 -10.15 3.79 -11.83
CA ASP A 44 -10.48 3.71 -13.26
C ASP A 44 -9.27 3.27 -14.11
N LYS A 45 -8.06 3.30 -13.53
CA LYS A 45 -6.79 2.98 -14.20
C LYS A 45 -5.82 2.26 -13.26
N PRO A 46 -4.97 1.33 -13.76
CA PRO A 46 -3.96 0.65 -12.96
C PRO A 46 -3.02 1.60 -12.23
N MET A 47 -2.55 1.21 -11.05
CA MET A 47 -1.59 2.00 -10.28
C MET A 47 -0.23 2.08 -11.00
N TYR A 48 0.49 3.19 -10.79
CA TYR A 48 1.84 3.37 -11.32
C TYR A 48 2.80 2.32 -10.74
N LYS A 49 3.64 1.75 -11.61
CA LYS A 49 4.59 0.68 -11.28
C LYS A 49 5.52 1.05 -10.12
N ASN A 50 6.07 2.26 -10.11
CA ASN A 50 6.95 2.73 -9.05
C ASN A 50 6.26 2.77 -7.68
N VAL A 51 4.97 3.10 -7.64
CA VAL A 51 4.20 3.10 -6.38
C VAL A 51 4.02 1.67 -5.87
N LEU A 52 3.71 0.73 -6.78
CA LEU A 52 3.60 -0.69 -6.41
C LEU A 52 4.93 -1.24 -5.91
N GLU A 53 6.04 -0.89 -6.55
CA GLU A 53 7.40 -1.29 -6.13
C GLU A 53 7.73 -0.76 -4.73
N SER A 54 7.52 0.53 -4.45
CA SER A 54 7.78 1.10 -3.11
C SER A 54 6.91 0.48 -2.01
N LEU A 55 5.65 0.17 -2.32
CA LEU A 55 4.76 -0.51 -1.37
C LEU A 55 5.18 -1.98 -1.14
N GLU A 56 5.63 -2.67 -2.20
CA GLU A 56 6.14 -4.04 -2.10
C GLU A 56 7.41 -4.11 -1.27
N GLU A 57 8.38 -3.23 -1.49
CA GLU A 57 9.60 -3.15 -0.69
C GLU A 57 9.29 -2.94 0.80
N TRP A 58 8.41 -1.98 1.11
CA TRP A 58 7.98 -1.72 2.49
C TRP A 58 7.25 -2.90 3.14
N LEU A 59 6.50 -3.69 2.38
CA LEU A 59 5.86 -4.91 2.87
C LEU A 59 6.89 -6.01 3.16
N GLN A 60 7.85 -6.21 2.25
CA GLN A 60 8.90 -7.21 2.41
C GLN A 60 9.73 -6.96 3.67
N ASP A 61 10.08 -5.70 3.95
CA ASP A 61 10.81 -5.30 5.16
C ASP A 61 10.08 -5.63 6.48
N ARG A 62 8.75 -5.79 6.45
CA ARG A 62 7.91 -6.07 7.63
C ARG A 62 7.49 -7.54 7.76
N MET A 63 7.71 -8.33 6.72
CA MET A 63 7.48 -9.78 6.73
C MET A 63 8.72 -10.54 7.25
N LEU A 64 9.89 -9.91 7.23
CA LEU A 64 11.13 -10.35 7.87
C LEU A 64 11.16 -10.00 9.37
#